data_AF-A0AA38PLT6-F1
#
_entry.id   AF-A0AA38PLT6-F1
#
_cell.length_a   1.000
_cell.length_b   1.000
_cell.length_c   1.000
_cell.angle_alpha   90.00
_cell.angle_beta   90.00
_cell.angle_gamma   90.00
#
_symmetry.space_group_name_H-M   'P 1'
#
loop_
_entity.id
_entity.type
_entity.pdbx_description
1 polymer ?
#
loop_
_entity_poly.entity_id
_entity_poly.type
_entity_poly.pdbx_seq_one_letter_code
_entity_poly.pdbx_strand_id
1 'polypeptide(L)'
;MVALNGLLKPVVAAGSFAASLNGSSFNQRTESISSGCSTTGPLSCSSNAKGTCCFEAPGGLILQTQFWDTNPETGPTNSWTIHGLWPDNCDGSFSENCDPSRDYTDISGLLTAQGASSTLSFMEQFWLNDPDDGSNEEFWEHEWATHGTCYSTLQPSCLPEGSPKGAEAVAFFEQVVSLFKTLPTFEWLTNQGINPSSSTTHTYSALTAALEAEAGVIPALNCDGSDLNEIYWYFHLRGSVIDGDFVPISAPEKGDCPSNGIKWLPKN
;
A
#
# COMPACT_ATOMS: atom_id res chain seq x y z
N MET A 1 50.23 -40.40 26.77
CA MET A 1 51.10 -40.63 25.61
C MET A 1 50.22 -40.79 24.39
N VAL A 2 50.54 -40.02 23.36
CA VAL A 2 49.99 -39.86 22.00
C VAL A 2 49.37 -41.12 21.38
N ALA A 3 48.21 -40.97 20.72
CA ALA A 3 48.07 -41.22 19.27
C ALA A 3 46.68 -40.86 18.72
N LEU A 4 46.68 -39.90 17.80
CA LEU A 4 45.60 -39.58 16.85
C LEU A 4 45.28 -40.79 15.96
N ASN A 5 44.04 -40.90 15.50
CA ASN A 5 43.75 -41.30 14.13
C ASN A 5 42.49 -40.57 13.63
N GLY A 6 42.72 -39.66 12.68
CA GLY A 6 41.68 -38.88 12.02
C GLY A 6 40.96 -39.67 10.93
N LEU A 7 39.66 -39.41 10.80
CA LEU A 7 38.90 -39.73 9.60
C LEU A 7 38.90 -38.50 8.68
N LEU A 8 39.50 -38.67 7.51
CA LEU A 8 39.47 -37.74 6.38
C LEU A 8 38.07 -37.74 5.74
N LYS A 9 37.50 -36.55 5.56
CA LYS A 9 36.32 -36.31 4.69
C LYS A 9 36.77 -36.25 3.22
N PRO A 10 35.98 -36.75 2.26
CA PRO A 10 36.29 -36.58 0.85
C PRO A 10 36.08 -35.12 0.42
N VAL A 11 37.09 -34.59 -0.26
CA VAL A 11 37.11 -33.28 -0.93
C VAL A 11 36.43 -33.46 -2.29
N VAL A 12 35.34 -32.73 -2.53
CA VAL A 12 34.77 -32.58 -3.87
C VAL A 12 35.34 -31.30 -4.47
N ALA A 13 36.11 -31.44 -5.54
CA ALA A 13 36.67 -30.33 -6.29
C ALA A 13 35.57 -29.60 -7.07
N ALA A 14 35.36 -28.32 -6.79
CA ALA A 14 34.52 -27.46 -7.60
C ALA A 14 35.30 -27.04 -8.86
N GLY A 15 34.90 -27.60 -10.01
CA GLY A 15 35.39 -27.17 -11.32
C GLY A 15 34.85 -25.77 -11.63
N SER A 16 35.76 -24.83 -11.91
CA SER A 16 35.42 -23.48 -12.36
C SER A 16 35.09 -23.50 -13.85
N PHE A 17 33.85 -23.17 -14.21
CA PHE A 17 33.48 -22.81 -15.58
C PHE A 17 33.34 -21.28 -15.65
N ALA A 18 34.35 -20.63 -16.23
CA ALA A 18 34.24 -19.25 -16.67
C ALA A 18 33.55 -19.24 -18.04
N ALA A 19 32.34 -18.69 -18.11
CA ALA A 19 31.70 -18.34 -19.36
C ALA A 19 31.77 -16.81 -19.53
N SER A 20 32.56 -16.35 -20.49
CA SER A 20 32.47 -14.96 -20.97
C SER A 20 31.29 -14.86 -21.92
N LEU A 21 30.37 -13.93 -21.67
CA LEU A 21 29.43 -13.45 -22.66
C LEU A 21 29.61 -11.94 -22.80
N ASN A 22 30.19 -11.54 -23.93
CA ASN A 22 30.21 -10.17 -24.39
C ASN A 22 28.85 -9.84 -25.01
N GLY A 23 28.23 -8.78 -24.49
CA GLY A 23 27.51 -7.76 -25.27
C GLY A 23 26.34 -8.19 -26.14
N SER A 24 25.14 -8.16 -25.55
CA SER A 24 23.89 -7.75 -26.20
C SER A 24 23.04 -7.07 -25.14
N SER A 25 22.56 -5.87 -25.43
CA SER A 25 21.84 -4.93 -24.56
C SER A 25 21.07 -5.58 -23.42
N PHE A 26 21.53 -5.33 -22.19
CA PHE A 26 20.73 -5.54 -20.99
C PHE A 26 19.42 -4.78 -21.17
N ASN A 27 18.31 -5.48 -20.90
CA ASN A 27 17.02 -4.87 -20.59
C ASN A 27 17.25 -3.59 -19.78
N GLN A 28 17.03 -2.44 -20.40
CA GLN A 28 16.73 -1.24 -19.65
C GLN A 28 15.40 -1.55 -18.96
N ARG A 29 15.48 -2.07 -17.73
CA ARG A 29 14.46 -1.76 -16.75
C ARG A 29 14.36 -0.24 -16.78
N THR A 30 13.20 0.31 -17.09
CA THR A 30 12.84 1.60 -16.53
C THR A 30 13.02 1.42 -15.03
N GLU A 31 14.12 1.94 -14.50
CA GLU A 31 14.23 2.12 -13.05
C GLU A 31 12.97 2.89 -12.65
N SER A 32 12.29 2.42 -11.59
CA SER A 32 11.24 3.21 -10.95
C SER A 32 11.75 4.64 -10.83
N ILE A 33 10.96 5.61 -11.27
CA ILE A 33 11.35 7.02 -11.13
C ILE A 33 11.71 7.30 -9.66
N SER A 34 12.72 8.12 -9.42
CA SER A 34 13.04 8.59 -8.06
C SER A 34 12.70 10.07 -7.96
N SER A 35 12.16 10.47 -6.80
CA SER A 35 11.87 11.87 -6.53
C SER A 35 13.13 12.69 -6.25
N GLY A 36 14.22 12.02 -5.83
CA GLY A 36 15.43 12.69 -5.32
C GLY A 36 15.24 13.36 -3.95
N CYS A 37 14.10 13.18 -3.30
CA CYS A 37 13.79 13.77 -2.01
C CYS A 37 14.48 13.04 -0.86
N SER A 38 14.92 13.80 0.15
CA SER A 38 15.45 13.23 1.38
C SER A 38 14.32 12.81 2.32
N THR A 39 14.47 11.65 2.95
CA THR A 39 13.59 11.16 4.02
C THR A 39 14.04 11.61 5.42
N THR A 40 15.06 12.48 5.54
CA THR A 40 15.44 13.10 6.83
C THR A 40 14.78 14.45 7.07
N GLY A 41 13.89 14.88 6.16
CA GLY A 41 13.16 16.14 6.23
C GLY A 41 12.02 16.16 7.26
N PRO A 42 11.26 17.26 7.33
CA PRO A 42 10.08 17.34 8.19
C PRO A 42 8.99 16.38 7.72
N LEU A 43 8.20 15.89 8.67
CA LEU A 43 6.98 15.12 8.37
C LEU A 43 5.90 16.04 7.80
N SER A 44 5.11 15.56 6.86
CA SER A 44 3.84 16.20 6.48
C SER A 44 3.01 16.50 7.74
N CYS A 45 2.19 17.57 7.69
CA CYS A 45 1.43 18.08 8.83
C CYS A 45 2.24 18.59 10.06
N SER A 46 3.57 18.52 10.04
CA SER A 46 4.40 19.08 11.12
C SER A 46 4.86 20.51 10.86
N SER A 47 4.59 21.06 9.67
CA SER A 47 5.01 22.40 9.28
C SER A 47 4.04 23.04 8.28
N ASN A 48 4.20 24.35 8.06
CA ASN A 48 3.42 25.10 7.06
C ASN A 48 4.09 25.11 5.67
N ALA A 49 5.06 24.24 5.42
CA ALA A 49 5.67 24.09 4.09
C ALA A 49 4.61 23.61 3.09
N LYS A 50 4.65 24.14 1.86
CA LYS A 50 3.71 23.78 0.79
C LYS A 50 4.30 24.12 -0.58
N GLY A 51 3.81 23.44 -1.61
CA GLY A 51 4.23 23.68 -2.99
C GLY A 51 5.66 23.23 -3.29
N THR A 52 6.12 22.15 -2.63
CA THR A 52 7.43 21.55 -2.88
C THR A 52 7.26 20.09 -3.26
N CYS A 53 8.18 19.56 -4.07
CA CYS A 53 8.16 18.15 -4.47
C CYS A 53 8.58 17.17 -3.37
N CYS A 54 9.09 17.66 -2.23
CA CYS A 54 9.64 16.86 -1.14
C CYS A 54 8.90 17.07 0.20
N PHE A 55 7.70 17.62 0.16
CA PHE A 55 6.84 17.81 1.32
C PHE A 55 5.38 17.76 0.88
N GLU A 56 4.67 16.73 1.30
CA GLU A 56 3.27 16.54 0.95
C GLU A 56 2.36 17.48 1.76
N ALA A 57 1.74 18.42 1.05
CA ALA A 57 0.76 19.37 1.59
C ALA A 57 -0.13 19.94 0.46
N PRO A 58 -1.42 20.18 0.72
CA PRO A 58 -2.08 20.12 2.03
C PRO A 58 -2.47 18.70 2.48
N GLY A 59 -2.52 17.74 1.56
CA GLY A 59 -2.90 16.33 1.74
C GLY A 59 -1.90 15.46 2.53
N GLY A 60 -1.39 15.97 3.65
CA GLY A 60 -0.30 15.38 4.41
C GLY A 60 -0.72 14.34 5.45
N LEU A 61 -2.02 14.14 5.67
CA LEU A 61 -2.57 13.08 6.50
C LEU A 61 -2.99 11.96 5.55
N ILE A 62 -2.20 10.91 5.45
CA ILE A 62 -2.38 9.90 4.39
C ILE A 62 -3.03 8.64 4.96
N LEU A 63 -4.01 8.10 4.25
CA LEU A 63 -4.75 6.90 4.65
C LEU A 63 -4.46 5.77 3.67
N GLN A 64 -3.91 4.65 4.13
CA GLN A 64 -3.96 3.39 3.38
C GLN A 64 -5.23 2.65 3.82
N THR A 65 -6.19 2.54 2.91
CA THR A 65 -7.52 2.00 3.19
C THR A 65 -7.66 0.57 2.68
N GLN A 66 -8.31 -0.29 3.46
CA GLN A 66 -8.45 -1.73 3.17
C GLN A 66 -9.90 -2.17 3.27
N PHE A 67 -10.28 -3.11 2.40
CA PHE A 67 -11.58 -3.77 2.38
C PHE A 67 -11.54 -5.19 2.94
N TRP A 68 -12.66 -5.57 3.55
CA TRP A 68 -13.03 -6.94 3.88
C TRP A 68 -14.41 -7.25 3.30
N ASP A 69 -14.41 -7.68 2.04
CA ASP A 69 -15.64 -7.94 1.28
C ASP A 69 -16.08 -9.39 1.40
N THR A 70 -17.25 -9.61 1.96
CA THR A 70 -17.84 -10.96 2.14
C THR A 70 -19.10 -11.20 1.32
N ASN A 71 -19.70 -10.17 0.73
CA ASN A 71 -20.89 -10.31 -0.10
C ASN A 71 -21.13 -9.08 -1.03
N PRO A 72 -20.78 -9.17 -2.33
CA PRO A 72 -20.04 -10.27 -2.93
C PRO A 72 -18.63 -10.41 -2.32
N GLU A 73 -18.09 -11.62 -2.37
CA GLU A 73 -16.74 -11.85 -1.89
C GLU A 73 -15.71 -11.46 -2.94
N THR A 74 -14.66 -10.76 -2.49
CA THR A 74 -13.50 -10.44 -3.32
C THR A 74 -12.19 -10.83 -2.61
N GLY A 75 -11.19 -11.18 -3.41
CA GLY A 75 -9.82 -11.42 -2.97
C GLY A 75 -9.63 -12.73 -2.19
N PRO A 76 -8.43 -12.95 -1.64
CA PRO A 76 -8.14 -14.17 -0.88
C PRO A 76 -8.93 -14.25 0.42
N THR A 77 -9.36 -15.46 0.79
CA THR A 77 -10.11 -15.72 2.03
C THR A 77 -9.34 -15.42 3.31
N ASN A 78 -8.00 -15.32 3.20
CA ASN A 78 -7.07 -15.03 4.29
C ASN A 78 -6.39 -13.67 4.14
N SER A 79 -7.00 -12.72 3.41
CA SER A 79 -6.45 -11.38 3.23
C SER A 79 -7.54 -10.33 3.14
N TRP A 80 -7.23 -9.17 3.70
CA TRP A 80 -7.86 -7.92 3.30
C TRP A 80 -7.44 -7.55 1.88
N THR A 81 -8.16 -6.66 1.24
CA THR A 81 -7.87 -6.10 -0.09
C THR A 81 -7.62 -4.61 0.03
N ILE A 82 -6.98 -4.02 -0.99
CA ILE A 82 -6.74 -2.59 -1.10
C ILE A 82 -8.06 -1.91 -1.49
N HIS A 83 -8.41 -0.85 -0.78
CA HIS A 83 -9.37 0.16 -1.26
C HIS A 83 -8.59 1.28 -1.95
N GLY A 84 -7.66 1.94 -1.25
CA GLY A 84 -6.88 3.02 -1.85
C GLY A 84 -5.77 3.60 -0.96
N LEU A 85 -5.29 4.78 -1.38
CA LEU A 85 -4.31 5.60 -0.65
C LEU A 85 -4.67 7.09 -0.76
N TRP A 86 -5.25 7.67 0.29
CA TRP A 86 -5.93 8.96 0.19
C TRP A 86 -5.19 10.09 0.91
N PRO A 87 -5.03 11.27 0.27
CA PRO A 87 -4.36 12.43 0.87
C PRO A 87 -5.35 13.39 1.55
N ASP A 88 -5.66 13.16 2.82
CA ASP A 88 -6.44 14.11 3.62
C ASP A 88 -5.59 15.31 4.02
N ASN A 89 -6.25 16.46 4.14
CA ASN A 89 -5.66 17.63 4.76
C ASN A 89 -5.35 17.34 6.25
N CYS A 90 -4.38 18.06 6.79
CA CYS A 90 -3.95 17.88 8.18
C CYS A 90 -5.02 18.19 9.24
N ASP A 91 -6.14 18.79 8.85
CA ASP A 91 -7.30 19.04 9.71
C ASP A 91 -8.43 17.98 9.56
N GLY A 92 -8.21 16.94 8.75
CA GLY A 92 -9.18 15.88 8.46
C GLY A 92 -10.18 16.21 7.36
N SER A 93 -10.15 17.41 6.79
CA SER A 93 -10.86 17.67 5.52
C SER A 93 -10.11 17.02 4.34
N PHE A 94 -10.74 16.86 3.19
CA PHE A 94 -10.09 16.24 2.03
C PHE A 94 -10.41 16.98 0.73
N SER A 95 -9.70 16.61 -0.34
CA SER A 95 -9.94 17.10 -1.70
C SER A 95 -10.01 15.91 -2.64
N GLU A 96 -10.79 16.06 -3.70
CA GLU A 96 -11.03 15.00 -4.69
C GLU A 96 -10.98 15.60 -6.10
N ASN A 97 -10.64 14.77 -7.08
CA ASN A 97 -10.66 15.13 -8.51
C ASN A 97 -9.82 16.39 -8.80
N CYS A 98 -8.62 16.44 -8.21
CA CYS A 98 -7.82 17.66 -8.14
C CYS A 98 -7.23 18.11 -9.48
N ASP A 99 -7.09 17.21 -10.45
CA ASP A 99 -6.54 17.53 -11.77
C ASP A 99 -7.06 16.62 -12.88
N PRO A 100 -8.19 16.99 -13.52
CA PRO A 100 -8.78 16.20 -14.61
C PRO A 100 -7.90 16.05 -15.85
N SER A 101 -6.83 16.86 -15.99
CA SER A 101 -5.91 16.74 -17.12
C SER A 101 -4.99 15.52 -17.02
N ARG A 102 -4.92 14.93 -15.82
CA ARG A 102 -4.20 13.69 -15.52
C ARG A 102 -5.11 12.51 -15.28
N ASP A 103 -6.41 12.63 -15.56
CA ASP A 103 -7.31 11.48 -15.54
C ASP A 103 -6.89 10.53 -16.67
N TYR A 104 -6.42 9.36 -16.28
CA TYR A 104 -5.98 8.33 -17.20
C TYR A 104 -7.03 7.25 -17.29
N THR A 105 -7.25 6.81 -18.52
CA THR A 105 -7.94 5.56 -18.83
C THR A 105 -6.88 4.52 -19.19
N ASP A 106 -7.12 3.23 -18.93
CA ASP A 106 -6.16 2.13 -19.18
C ASP A 106 -4.89 2.20 -18.28
N ILE A 107 -5.12 2.27 -16.96
CA ILE A 107 -4.13 2.08 -15.89
C ILE A 107 -3.35 0.77 -16.07
N SER A 108 -4.02 -0.33 -16.42
CA SER A 108 -3.36 -1.61 -16.73
C SER A 108 -2.31 -1.47 -17.84
N GLY A 109 -2.67 -0.78 -18.92
CA GLY A 109 -1.78 -0.44 -20.01
C GLY A 109 -0.61 0.45 -19.58
N LEU A 110 -0.86 1.48 -18.75
CA LEU A 110 0.18 2.35 -18.20
C LEU A 110 1.21 1.57 -17.37
N LEU A 111 0.74 0.73 -16.44
CA LEU A 111 1.59 -0.11 -15.61
C LEU A 111 2.45 -1.05 -16.47
N THR A 112 1.82 -1.74 -17.42
CA THR A 112 2.52 -2.68 -18.30
C THR A 112 3.55 -1.97 -19.19
N ALA A 113 3.19 -0.85 -19.79
CA ALA A 113 4.06 -0.08 -20.69
C ALA A 113 5.30 0.48 -19.99
N GLN A 114 5.22 0.70 -18.67
CA GLN A 114 6.31 1.27 -17.88
C GLN A 114 7.09 0.23 -17.05
N GLY A 115 6.77 -1.06 -17.21
CA GLY A 115 7.50 -2.16 -16.58
C GLY A 115 6.99 -2.58 -15.20
N ALA A 116 5.86 -2.05 -14.75
CA ALA A 116 5.22 -2.34 -13.46
C ALA A 116 4.26 -3.54 -13.51
N SER A 117 4.52 -4.54 -14.38
CA SER A 117 3.64 -5.72 -14.53
C SER A 117 3.50 -6.53 -13.23
N SER A 118 4.52 -6.55 -12.36
CA SER A 118 4.39 -7.21 -11.05
C SER A 118 3.43 -6.50 -10.10
N THR A 119 3.32 -5.18 -10.23
CA THR A 119 2.35 -4.36 -9.48
C THR A 119 0.95 -4.64 -10.00
N LEU A 120 0.76 -4.62 -11.33
CA LEU A 120 -0.51 -5.00 -11.96
C LEU A 120 -0.96 -6.40 -11.54
N SER A 121 -0.10 -7.42 -11.63
CA SER A 121 -0.46 -8.79 -11.22
C SER A 121 -0.80 -8.92 -9.73
N PHE A 122 -0.28 -8.02 -8.88
CA PHE A 122 -0.68 -7.97 -7.48
C PHE A 122 -2.06 -7.29 -7.32
N MET A 123 -2.28 -6.18 -8.02
CA MET A 123 -3.57 -5.48 -8.03
C MET A 123 -4.70 -6.39 -8.51
N GLU A 124 -4.48 -7.18 -9.55
CA GLU A 124 -5.43 -8.19 -10.06
C GLU A 124 -5.85 -9.25 -9.04
N GLN A 125 -5.13 -9.38 -7.90
CA GLN A 125 -5.47 -10.31 -6.82
C GLN A 125 -5.93 -9.61 -5.54
N PHE A 126 -5.47 -8.38 -5.30
CA PHE A 126 -5.61 -7.72 -4.00
C PHE A 126 -6.24 -6.33 -4.07
N TRP A 127 -6.46 -5.73 -5.24
CA TRP A 127 -7.13 -4.44 -5.40
C TRP A 127 -8.29 -4.60 -6.37
N LEU A 128 -9.38 -5.13 -5.84
CA LEU A 128 -10.51 -5.65 -6.61
C LEU A 128 -11.70 -4.74 -6.43
N ASN A 129 -12.45 -4.54 -7.51
CA ASN A 129 -13.73 -3.86 -7.46
C ASN A 129 -14.82 -4.84 -7.00
N ASP A 130 -15.92 -4.30 -6.48
CA ASP A 130 -17.16 -5.05 -6.37
C ASP A 130 -17.61 -5.46 -7.80
N PRO A 131 -17.76 -6.76 -8.09
CA PRO A 131 -18.13 -7.25 -9.41
C PRO A 131 -19.54 -6.81 -9.86
N ASP A 132 -20.40 -6.39 -8.93
CA ASP A 132 -21.73 -5.86 -9.22
C ASP A 132 -21.68 -4.35 -9.57
N ASP A 133 -20.61 -3.64 -9.22
CA ASP A 133 -20.43 -2.20 -9.46
C ASP A 133 -19.54 -1.88 -10.68
N GLY A 134 -18.63 -2.78 -11.06
CA GLY A 134 -17.84 -2.60 -12.28
C GLY A 134 -16.60 -3.47 -12.39
N SER A 135 -15.71 -3.08 -13.30
CA SER A 135 -14.41 -3.72 -13.48
C SER A 135 -13.37 -3.18 -12.51
N ASN A 136 -12.31 -3.97 -12.26
CA ASN A 136 -11.14 -3.49 -11.51
C ASN A 136 -10.48 -2.28 -12.18
N GLU A 137 -10.47 -2.25 -13.52
CA GLU A 137 -9.90 -1.14 -14.28
C GLU A 137 -10.63 0.17 -13.98
N GLU A 138 -11.96 0.17 -14.05
CA GLU A 138 -12.77 1.35 -13.69
C GLU A 138 -12.54 1.81 -12.24
N PHE A 139 -12.31 0.86 -11.33
CA PHE A 139 -11.99 1.19 -9.94
C PHE A 139 -10.59 1.80 -9.79
N TRP A 140 -9.58 1.26 -10.47
CA TRP A 140 -8.23 1.86 -10.46
C TRP A 140 -8.22 3.25 -11.11
N GLU A 141 -8.95 3.43 -12.21
CA GLU A 141 -9.17 4.74 -12.83
C GLU A 141 -9.80 5.73 -11.84
N HIS A 142 -10.81 5.29 -11.08
CA HIS A 142 -11.44 6.10 -10.02
C HIS A 142 -10.44 6.49 -8.92
N GLU A 143 -9.73 5.52 -8.33
CA GLU A 143 -8.79 5.78 -7.23
C GLU A 143 -7.68 6.76 -7.64
N TRP A 144 -7.20 6.64 -8.89
CA TRP A 144 -6.26 7.61 -9.44
C TRP A 144 -6.89 8.99 -9.64
N ALA A 145 -8.00 9.09 -10.37
CA ALA A 145 -8.63 10.36 -10.72
C ALA A 145 -9.10 11.12 -9.47
N THR A 146 -9.75 10.42 -8.54
CA THR A 146 -10.31 11.00 -7.32
C THR A 146 -9.22 11.36 -6.32
N HIS A 147 -8.28 10.46 -6.03
CA HIS A 147 -7.34 10.62 -4.91
C HIS A 147 -5.89 10.78 -5.37
N GLY A 148 -5.43 9.96 -6.33
CA GLY A 148 -4.06 10.02 -6.86
C GLY A 148 -3.69 11.38 -7.43
N THR A 149 -4.62 12.05 -8.13
CA THR A 149 -4.40 13.39 -8.69
C THR A 149 -4.23 14.48 -7.60
N CYS A 150 -4.63 14.21 -6.36
CA CYS A 150 -4.57 15.18 -5.26
C CYS A 150 -3.23 15.24 -4.53
N TYR A 151 -2.30 14.31 -4.79
CA TYR A 151 -0.95 14.38 -4.23
C TYR A 151 -0.12 15.50 -4.87
N SER A 152 0.34 16.43 -4.04
CA SER A 152 1.19 17.54 -4.48
C SER A 152 2.58 17.07 -4.92
N THR A 153 3.10 16.00 -4.31
CA THR A 153 4.43 15.45 -4.65
C THR A 153 4.43 14.52 -5.87
N LEU A 154 3.25 14.25 -6.45
CA LEU A 154 3.07 13.49 -7.69
C LEU A 154 2.77 14.39 -8.91
N GLN A 155 2.86 15.70 -8.77
CA GLN A 155 2.72 16.61 -9.90
C GLN A 155 3.80 16.34 -10.96
N PRO A 156 3.50 16.34 -12.28
CA PRO A 156 4.49 16.07 -13.33
C PRO A 156 5.76 16.93 -13.26
N SER A 157 5.67 18.15 -12.73
CA SER A 157 6.83 19.03 -12.51
C SER A 157 7.80 18.53 -11.44
N CYS A 158 7.40 17.56 -10.63
CA CYS A 158 8.22 16.91 -9.60
C CYS A 158 8.92 15.65 -10.10
N LEU A 159 8.62 15.20 -11.32
CA LEU A 159 9.20 14.01 -11.89
C LEU A 159 10.52 14.33 -12.61
N PRO A 160 11.46 13.37 -12.70
CA PRO A 160 12.67 13.53 -13.51
C PRO A 160 12.35 13.94 -14.96
N GLU A 161 13.20 14.78 -15.53
CA GLU A 161 13.07 15.21 -16.93
C GLU A 161 13.07 14.00 -17.87
N GLY A 162 12.10 13.96 -18.79
CA GLY A 162 11.94 12.86 -19.73
C GLY A 162 11.11 11.68 -19.22
N SER A 163 10.52 11.78 -18.02
CA SER A 163 9.56 10.80 -17.52
C SER A 163 8.41 10.62 -18.51
N PRO A 164 7.98 9.37 -18.80
CA PRO A 164 6.86 9.13 -19.70
C PRO A 164 5.55 9.64 -19.10
N LYS A 165 4.55 9.88 -19.96
CA LYS A 165 3.21 10.26 -19.52
C LYS A 165 2.64 9.18 -18.58
N GLY A 166 2.10 9.60 -17.44
CA GLY A 166 1.51 8.71 -16.45
C GLY A 166 2.52 8.00 -15.56
N ALA A 167 3.79 8.43 -15.54
CA ALA A 167 4.79 7.90 -14.62
C ALA A 167 4.43 8.16 -13.16
N GLU A 168 3.76 9.27 -12.87
CA GLU A 168 3.26 9.62 -11.54
C GLU A 168 2.13 8.69 -11.09
N ALA A 169 1.28 8.24 -12.02
CA ALA A 169 0.22 7.28 -11.74
C ALA A 169 0.83 5.91 -11.46
N VAL A 170 1.78 5.46 -12.28
CA VAL A 170 2.51 4.20 -12.04
C VAL A 170 3.19 4.22 -10.67
N ALA A 171 3.89 5.30 -10.32
CA ALA A 171 4.51 5.45 -9.01
C ALA A 171 3.49 5.41 -7.85
N PHE A 172 2.30 6.02 -8.03
CA PHE A 172 1.21 5.92 -7.07
C PHE A 172 0.78 4.47 -6.82
N PHE A 173 0.45 3.72 -7.87
CA PHE A 173 0.02 2.32 -7.74
C PHE A 173 1.11 1.43 -7.14
N GLU A 174 2.37 1.62 -7.54
CA GLU A 174 3.52 0.93 -6.93
C GLU A 174 3.61 1.23 -5.44
N GLN A 175 3.43 2.49 -5.04
CA GLN A 175 3.48 2.90 -3.64
C GLN A 175 2.30 2.34 -2.82
N VAL A 176 1.07 2.35 -3.36
CA VAL A 176 -0.10 1.77 -2.66
C VAL A 176 0.15 0.27 -2.39
N VAL A 177 0.58 -0.46 -3.41
CA VAL A 177 0.90 -1.90 -3.29
C VAL A 177 2.05 -2.13 -2.31
N SER A 178 3.09 -1.30 -2.34
CA SER A 178 4.24 -1.39 -1.44
C SER A 178 3.80 -1.20 0.01
N LEU A 179 3.01 -0.16 0.29
CA LEU A 179 2.55 0.17 1.64
C LEU A 179 1.57 -0.87 2.16
N PHE A 180 0.59 -1.31 1.35
CA PHE A 180 -0.37 -2.34 1.72
C PHE A 180 0.31 -3.64 2.19
N LYS A 181 1.40 -4.06 1.51
CA LYS A 181 2.16 -5.26 1.89
C LYS A 181 2.80 -5.17 3.29
N THR A 182 2.95 -3.97 3.84
CA THR A 182 3.46 -3.76 5.21
C THR A 182 2.36 -3.83 6.28
N LEU A 183 1.10 -3.95 5.86
CA LEU A 183 -0.09 -3.88 6.71
C LEU A 183 -0.91 -5.19 6.63
N PRO A 184 -0.36 -6.35 7.07
CA PRO A 184 -1.03 -7.66 6.98
C PRO A 184 -2.13 -7.79 8.06
N THR A 185 -3.19 -6.99 7.96
CA THR A 185 -4.28 -6.86 8.95
C THR A 185 -4.92 -8.21 9.33
N PHE A 186 -5.07 -9.12 8.37
CA PHE A 186 -5.56 -10.48 8.65
C PHE A 186 -4.64 -11.25 9.60
N GLU A 187 -3.33 -11.23 9.32
CA GLU A 187 -2.32 -11.90 10.15
C GLU A 187 -2.29 -11.30 11.55
N TRP A 188 -2.33 -9.97 11.66
CA TRP A 188 -2.33 -9.28 12.95
C TRP A 188 -3.52 -9.65 13.83
N LEU A 189 -4.74 -9.66 13.28
CA LEU A 189 -5.92 -10.10 14.05
C LEU A 189 -5.81 -11.57 14.47
N THR A 190 -5.38 -12.44 13.56
CA THR A 190 -5.30 -13.89 13.82
C THR A 190 -4.18 -14.25 14.80
N ASN A 191 -3.05 -13.53 14.81
CA ASN A 191 -1.99 -13.64 15.81
C ASN A 191 -2.51 -13.35 17.23
N GLN A 192 -3.48 -12.45 17.34
CA GLN A 192 -4.16 -12.10 18.61
C GLN A 192 -5.35 -13.02 18.92
N GLY A 193 -5.53 -14.11 18.15
CA GLY A 193 -6.59 -15.09 18.34
C GLY A 193 -7.97 -14.65 17.84
N ILE A 194 -8.05 -13.50 17.16
CA ILE A 194 -9.27 -13.01 16.52
C ILE A 194 -9.32 -13.62 15.12
N ASN A 195 -10.33 -14.45 14.85
CA ASN A 195 -10.50 -15.12 13.56
C ASN A 195 -11.86 -14.78 12.97
N PRO A 196 -12.02 -14.77 11.63
CA PRO A 196 -13.33 -14.58 11.03
C PRO A 196 -14.35 -15.60 11.53
N SER A 197 -15.56 -15.14 11.85
CA SER A 197 -16.61 -15.95 12.46
C SER A 197 -18.00 -15.40 12.17
N SER A 198 -18.96 -16.28 11.86
CA SER A 198 -20.37 -15.92 11.68
C SER A 198 -21.15 -15.79 13.01
N SER A 199 -20.55 -16.17 14.14
CA SER A 199 -21.21 -16.23 15.45
C SER A 199 -20.48 -15.47 16.55
N THR A 200 -19.18 -15.25 16.40
CA THR A 200 -18.39 -14.49 17.38
C THR A 200 -18.54 -13.00 17.11
N THR A 201 -18.65 -12.21 18.18
CA THR A 201 -18.65 -10.76 18.10
C THR A 201 -17.52 -10.19 18.96
N HIS A 202 -17.05 -9.00 18.61
CA HIS A 202 -15.98 -8.30 19.27
C HIS A 202 -16.44 -6.93 19.75
N THR A 203 -15.69 -6.39 20.71
CA THR A 203 -15.80 -4.97 21.07
C THR A 203 -14.82 -4.17 20.22
N TYR A 204 -15.14 -2.91 19.97
CA TYR A 204 -14.24 -1.99 19.27
C TYR A 204 -12.85 -1.99 19.95
N SER A 205 -12.83 -1.86 21.28
CA SER A 205 -11.59 -1.87 22.07
C SER A 205 -10.78 -3.16 21.97
N ALA A 206 -11.43 -4.31 21.77
CA ALA A 206 -10.72 -5.58 21.63
C ALA A 206 -10.03 -5.68 20.26
N LEU A 207 -10.71 -5.24 19.20
CA LEU A 207 -10.15 -5.20 17.84
C LEU A 207 -8.99 -4.21 17.75
N THR A 208 -9.17 -2.98 18.26
CA THR A 208 -8.10 -1.98 18.19
C THR A 208 -6.91 -2.30 19.08
N ALA A 209 -7.12 -2.88 20.27
CA ALA A 209 -6.01 -3.32 21.12
C ALA A 209 -5.20 -4.46 20.47
N ALA A 210 -5.88 -5.37 19.76
CA ALA A 210 -5.20 -6.43 19.01
C ALA A 210 -4.34 -5.86 17.86
N LEU A 211 -4.90 -4.92 17.09
CA LEU A 211 -4.20 -4.27 15.99
C LEU A 211 -3.04 -3.38 16.48
N GLU A 212 -3.23 -2.64 17.57
CA GLU A 212 -2.18 -1.81 18.19
C GLU A 212 -1.02 -2.67 18.72
N ALA A 213 -1.29 -3.86 19.26
CA ALA A 213 -0.25 -4.76 19.75
C ALA A 213 0.72 -5.24 18.65
N GLU A 214 0.25 -5.32 17.40
CA GLU A 214 1.02 -5.77 16.25
C GLU A 214 1.61 -4.59 15.44
N ALA A 215 0.80 -3.56 15.21
CA ALA A 215 1.16 -2.41 14.35
C ALA A 215 1.80 -1.24 15.12
N GLY A 216 1.65 -1.19 16.45
CA GLY A 216 2.09 -0.08 17.29
C GLY A 216 1.24 1.20 17.18
N VAL A 217 0.18 1.18 16.37
CA VAL A 217 -0.76 2.28 16.17
C VAL A 217 -2.20 1.77 16.08
N ILE A 218 -3.16 2.62 16.40
CA ILE A 218 -4.59 2.29 16.33
C ILE A 218 -5.17 2.76 14.98
N PRO A 219 -5.70 1.88 14.12
CA PRO A 219 -6.41 2.29 12.91
C PRO A 219 -7.84 2.76 13.19
N ALA A 220 -8.47 3.40 12.21
CA ALA A 220 -9.92 3.59 12.21
C ALA A 220 -10.61 2.31 11.70
N LEU A 221 -11.72 1.92 12.34
CA LEU A 221 -12.50 0.76 11.94
C LEU A 221 -13.88 1.23 11.46
N ASN A 222 -14.25 0.85 10.23
CA ASN A 222 -15.57 1.14 9.69
C ASN A 222 -16.37 -0.14 9.41
N CYS A 223 -17.66 -0.06 9.65
CA CYS A 223 -18.57 -1.20 9.66
C CYS A 223 -19.79 -0.91 8.79
N ASP A 224 -20.19 -1.88 7.96
CA ASP A 224 -21.56 -1.93 7.44
C ASP A 224 -22.48 -2.47 8.54
N GLY A 225 -23.18 -1.56 9.23
CA GLY A 225 -23.96 -1.86 10.42
C GLY A 225 -23.09 -2.39 11.56
N SER A 226 -23.01 -3.70 11.71
CA SER A 226 -22.15 -4.37 12.71
C SER A 226 -20.97 -5.11 12.11
N ASP A 227 -20.90 -5.19 10.80
CA ASP A 227 -19.97 -6.09 10.13
C ASP A 227 -18.76 -5.26 9.71
N LEU A 228 -17.61 -5.59 10.29
CA LEU A 228 -16.35 -4.91 10.02
C LEU A 228 -16.00 -5.10 8.55
N ASN A 229 -16.01 -3.99 7.80
CA ASN A 229 -15.86 -3.98 6.35
C ASN A 229 -14.64 -3.17 5.89
N GLU A 230 -14.24 -2.12 6.62
CA GLU A 230 -13.06 -1.33 6.25
C GLU A 230 -12.15 -1.02 7.43
N ILE A 231 -10.86 -0.88 7.13
CA ILE A 231 -9.83 -0.43 8.08
C ILE A 231 -8.96 0.62 7.41
N TYR A 232 -8.79 1.76 8.09
CA TYR A 232 -7.95 2.87 7.60
C TYR A 232 -6.70 3.03 8.48
N TRP A 233 -5.53 2.85 7.86
CA TRP A 233 -4.23 3.03 8.47
C TRP A 233 -3.66 4.41 8.12
N TYR A 234 -3.31 5.20 9.13
CA TYR A 234 -2.90 6.59 8.95
C TYR A 234 -1.39 6.77 8.98
N PHE A 235 -0.91 7.69 8.15
CA PHE A 235 0.50 8.01 8.00
C PHE A 235 0.73 9.52 7.88
N HIS A 236 1.90 9.93 8.34
CA HIS A 236 2.56 11.12 7.81
C HIS A 236 3.71 10.70 6.89
N LEU A 237 4.16 11.60 6.03
CA LEU A 237 5.16 11.32 5.01
C LEU A 237 6.37 12.24 5.16
N ARG A 238 7.58 11.69 5.04
CA ARG A 238 8.79 12.46 4.73
C ARG A 238 9.19 12.26 3.27
N GLY A 239 9.39 13.35 2.55
CA GLY A 239 9.79 13.31 1.14
C GLY A 239 8.59 13.32 0.20
N SER A 240 8.62 12.45 -0.82
CA SER A 240 7.60 12.33 -1.88
C SER A 240 6.88 10.99 -1.76
N VAL A 241 5.65 10.89 -2.29
CA VAL A 241 4.92 9.62 -2.37
C VAL A 241 5.68 8.56 -3.17
N ILE A 242 6.54 8.96 -4.12
CA ILE A 242 7.25 8.03 -5.02
C ILE A 242 8.17 7.07 -4.25
N ASP A 243 8.93 7.59 -3.28
CA ASP A 243 10.03 6.86 -2.61
C ASP A 243 10.26 7.34 -1.16
N GLY A 244 9.28 8.01 -0.57
CA GLY A 244 9.35 8.60 0.76
C GLY A 244 9.14 7.64 1.92
N ASP A 245 9.28 8.17 3.13
CA ASP A 245 9.12 7.44 4.39
C ASP A 245 7.73 7.70 4.97
N PHE A 246 6.87 6.69 4.86
CA PHE A 246 5.53 6.66 5.45
C PHE A 246 5.63 6.27 6.92
N VAL A 247 5.44 7.25 7.81
CA VAL A 247 5.51 7.07 9.26
C VAL A 247 4.11 6.81 9.80
N PRO A 248 3.83 5.62 10.36
CA PRO A 248 2.51 5.28 10.87
C PRO A 248 2.16 6.15 12.08
N ILE A 249 0.89 6.54 12.16
CA ILE A 249 0.30 7.23 13.30
C ILE A 249 -1.02 6.56 13.69
N SER A 250 -1.47 6.77 14.93
CA SER A 250 -2.83 6.38 15.29
C SER A 250 -3.83 7.28 14.59
N ALA A 251 -4.96 6.69 14.19
CA ALA A 251 -6.05 7.37 13.52
C ALA A 251 -6.52 8.59 14.35
N PRO A 252 -6.68 9.77 13.74
CA PRO A 252 -7.21 10.95 14.43
C PRO A 252 -8.65 10.76 14.93
N GLU A 253 -9.42 9.92 14.23
CA GLU A 253 -10.79 9.54 14.56
C GLU A 253 -10.97 8.02 14.50
N LYS A 254 -11.94 7.49 15.25
CA LYS A 254 -12.09 6.04 15.50
C LYS A 254 -12.74 5.24 14.36
N GLY A 255 -13.38 5.90 13.39
CA GLY A 255 -14.29 5.28 12.42
C GLY A 255 -15.72 5.06 12.96
N ASP A 256 -16.59 4.47 12.15
CA ASP A 256 -18.04 4.40 12.43
C ASP A 256 -18.51 3.13 13.16
N CYS A 257 -17.63 2.12 13.34
CA CYS A 257 -18.00 0.88 14.00
C CYS A 257 -18.62 1.08 15.40
N PRO A 258 -19.63 0.26 15.79
CA PRO A 258 -20.25 0.33 17.10
C PRO A 258 -19.27 -0.09 18.21
N SER A 259 -19.55 0.31 19.46
CA SER A 259 -18.67 -0.04 20.59
C SER A 259 -18.56 -1.55 20.87
N ASN A 260 -19.59 -2.32 20.49
CA ASN A 260 -19.69 -3.75 20.70
C ASN A 260 -20.56 -4.42 19.62
N GLY A 261 -20.54 -5.75 19.58
CA GLY A 261 -21.33 -6.53 18.64
C GLY A 261 -20.73 -6.59 17.24
N ILE A 262 -19.48 -6.14 17.06
CA ILE A 262 -18.81 -6.13 15.76
C ILE A 262 -18.55 -7.56 15.30
N LYS A 263 -18.94 -7.90 14.08
CA LYS A 263 -18.61 -9.19 13.44
C LYS A 263 -17.49 -8.99 12.45
N TRP A 264 -16.52 -9.90 12.45
CA TRP A 264 -15.59 -10.06 11.34
C TRP A 264 -15.98 -11.35 10.61
N LEU A 265 -16.73 -11.22 9.53
CA LEU A 265 -17.37 -12.36 8.86
C LEU A 265 -16.36 -13.18 8.05
N PRO A 266 -16.52 -14.51 7.92
CA PRO A 266 -15.65 -15.31 7.06
C PRO A 266 -15.96 -15.09 5.58
N LYS A 267 -14.90 -15.01 4.77
CA LYS A 267 -14.90 -15.27 3.33
C LYS A 267 -14.96 -16.80 3.09
N ASN A 268 -15.62 -17.28 2.03
CA ASN A 268 -15.93 -18.67 1.69
C ASN A 268 -15.41 -19.09 0.31
#